data_AF-A0A1C3NJM1-F1
#
_entry.id   AF-A0A1C3NJM1-F1
#
_cell.length_a   1.000
_cell.length_b   1.000
_cell.length_c   1.000
_cell.angle_alpha   90.00
_cell.angle_beta   90.00
_cell.angle_gamma   90.00
#
_symmetry.space_group_name_H-M   'P 1'
#
loop_
_entity.id
_entity.type
_entity.pdbx_description
1 polymer ?
#
loop_
_entity_poly.entity_id
_entity_poly.type
_entity_poly.pdbx_seq_one_letter_code
_entity_poly.pdbx_strand_id
1 'polypeptide(L)'
;MHSVKQRQTFAGRAQVQRGGHALVPLLARLSRFPRSGGVVVEVEFLADADGERWHRRFGGVPMHSRLWRHGNSLREHLGAVRFEFSLQADTQSLYWQATRVWAFGVIRLPARWFRQVRCREHADSGRYGFLVDVQLPLIGPSFATRAGLHRVDQSLAAPPATIVFDGVCLLCNGWVKFLLRHDRRGRYRFAAMQGQAGRALLQQHALDPDDPVSFLLVDATGAWTDSDAIVRVLAGLGGLWRLVAVLRLIPRRVRDIGDRLIARNRYRWFGRSDQCMVPTPAQRERFLD
;
A
#
# COMPACT_ATOMS: atom_id res chain seq x y z
N MET A 1 -0.17 20.00 15.39
CA MET A 1 -0.27 18.75 14.60
C MET A 1 -0.98 17.75 15.49
N HIS A 2 -2.12 17.27 15.04
CA HIS A 2 -3.18 16.65 15.84
C HIS A 2 -2.68 15.45 16.68
N SER A 3 -3.09 15.38 17.96
CA SER A 3 -2.66 14.37 18.95
C SER A 3 -3.31 12.99 18.77
N VAL A 4 -3.61 12.60 17.53
CA VAL A 4 -4.43 11.43 17.26
C VAL A 4 -3.68 10.49 16.33
N LYS A 5 -3.24 9.34 16.88
CA LYS A 5 -2.76 8.16 16.14
C LYS A 5 -3.93 7.52 15.37
N GLN A 6 -4.54 8.25 14.44
CA GLN A 6 -5.63 7.72 13.62
C GLN A 6 -5.18 7.68 12.17
N ARG A 7 -5.22 6.48 11.60
CA ARG A 7 -5.31 6.29 10.17
C ARG A 7 -6.55 7.04 9.69
N GLN A 8 -6.46 7.77 8.59
CA GLN A 8 -7.63 8.36 7.94
C GLN A 8 -7.54 8.10 6.44
N THR A 9 -8.65 7.65 5.85
CA THR A 9 -8.72 7.35 4.42
C THR A 9 -9.72 8.29 3.76
N PHE A 10 -9.35 8.82 2.61
CA PHE A 10 -10.17 9.69 1.78
C PHE A 10 -10.16 9.17 0.35
N ALA A 11 -11.31 9.14 -0.29
CA ALA A 11 -11.44 8.69 -1.67
C ALA A 11 -12.25 9.70 -2.48
N GLY A 12 -12.03 9.72 -3.79
CA GLY A 12 -12.76 10.61 -4.68
C GLY A 12 -12.12 10.68 -6.06
N ARG A 13 -12.25 11.85 -6.70
CA ARG A 13 -11.75 12.08 -8.06
C ARG A 13 -10.81 13.26 -8.07
N ALA A 14 -9.77 13.15 -8.89
CA ALA A 14 -8.90 14.25 -9.23
C ALA A 14 -8.88 14.48 -10.73
N GLN A 15 -8.81 15.73 -11.12
CA GLN A 15 -8.55 16.14 -12.47
C GLN A 15 -7.07 16.51 -12.58
N VAL A 16 -6.35 15.76 -13.41
CA VAL A 16 -4.92 15.93 -13.61
C VAL A 16 -4.69 16.58 -14.98
N GLN A 17 -3.84 17.59 -15.00
CA GLN A 17 -3.39 18.26 -16.21
C GLN A 17 -1.87 18.29 -16.22
N ARG A 18 -1.27 17.76 -17.29
CA ARG A 18 0.17 17.84 -17.55
C ARG A 18 0.45 18.96 -18.55
N GLY A 19 1.59 19.61 -18.40
CA GLY A 19 2.14 20.54 -19.38
C GLY A 19 2.43 19.92 -20.74
N GLY A 20 2.47 20.77 -21.77
CA GLY A 20 2.82 20.37 -23.15
C GLY A 20 4.31 20.19 -23.43
N HIS A 21 5.20 20.56 -22.49
CA HIS A 21 6.65 20.51 -22.74
C HIS A 21 7.17 19.07 -22.81
N ALA A 22 8.13 18.80 -23.70
CA ALA A 22 8.70 17.47 -23.96
C ALA A 22 9.36 16.77 -22.75
N LEU A 23 9.65 17.51 -21.67
CA LEU A 23 10.27 16.99 -20.45
C LEU A 23 9.22 16.52 -19.42
N VAL A 24 7.97 16.96 -19.57
CA VAL A 24 6.88 16.63 -18.65
C VAL A 24 6.59 15.13 -18.59
N PRO A 25 6.60 14.36 -19.69
CA PRO A 25 6.44 12.90 -19.63
C PRO A 25 7.53 12.19 -18.82
N LEU A 26 8.80 12.64 -18.95
CA LEU A 26 9.92 12.08 -18.20
C LEU A 26 9.81 12.40 -16.71
N LEU A 27 9.54 13.66 -16.37
CA LEU A 27 9.32 14.09 -15.00
C LEU A 27 8.14 13.36 -14.35
N ALA A 28 7.03 13.19 -15.08
CA ALA A 28 5.87 12.44 -14.63
C ALA A 28 6.19 10.97 -14.36
N ARG A 29 7.02 10.34 -15.19
CA ARG A 29 7.44 8.95 -14.98
C ARG A 29 8.31 8.81 -13.74
N LEU A 30 9.24 9.74 -13.53
CA LEU A 30 10.10 9.76 -12.35
C LEU A 30 9.32 10.00 -11.06
N SER A 31 8.31 10.88 -11.09
CA SER A 31 7.47 11.20 -9.93
C SER A 31 6.25 10.28 -9.78
N ARG A 32 6.08 9.26 -10.65
CA ARG A 32 4.91 8.36 -10.69
C ARG A 32 3.58 9.11 -10.80
N PHE A 33 3.59 10.23 -11.51
CA PHE A 33 2.41 11.05 -11.73
C PHE A 33 1.52 10.44 -12.81
N PRO A 34 0.18 10.43 -12.67
CA PRO A 34 -0.75 9.86 -13.66
C PRO A 34 -0.85 10.73 -14.93
N ARG A 35 -1.39 10.16 -16.02
CA ARG A 35 -1.64 10.90 -17.28
C ARG A 35 -2.73 11.97 -17.09
N SER A 36 -2.76 12.97 -17.98
CA SER A 36 -3.82 13.98 -17.96
C SER A 36 -5.20 13.32 -18.10
N GLY A 37 -6.17 13.78 -17.33
CA GLY A 37 -7.53 13.24 -17.30
C GLY A 37 -8.13 13.17 -15.90
N GLY A 38 -9.38 12.70 -15.83
CA GLY A 38 -10.04 12.38 -14.57
C GLY A 38 -9.56 11.03 -14.04
N VAL A 39 -9.00 11.01 -12.83
CA VAL A 39 -8.51 9.79 -12.17
C VAL A 39 -9.16 9.61 -10.82
N VAL A 40 -9.43 8.36 -10.46
CA VAL A 40 -9.84 8.02 -9.09
C VAL A 40 -8.62 8.19 -8.18
N VAL A 41 -8.84 8.85 -7.06
CA VAL A 41 -7.79 9.13 -6.08
C VAL A 41 -8.20 8.60 -4.73
N GLU A 42 -7.29 7.87 -4.12
CA GLU A 42 -7.38 7.41 -2.75
C GLU A 42 -6.16 7.94 -1.99
N VAL A 43 -6.40 8.51 -0.82
CA VAL A 43 -5.36 9.04 0.05
C VAL A 43 -5.57 8.51 1.45
N GLU A 44 -4.53 7.89 1.97
CA GLU A 44 -4.46 7.40 3.33
C GLU A 44 -3.36 8.15 4.09
N PHE A 45 -3.73 8.72 5.23
CA PHE A 45 -2.82 9.38 6.15
C PHE A 45 -2.63 8.52 7.39
N LEU A 46 -1.37 8.31 7.78
CA LEU A 46 -1.02 7.63 9.02
C LEU A 46 -0.05 8.51 9.81
N ALA A 47 -0.55 9.17 10.85
CA ALA A 47 0.27 9.94 11.78
C ALA A 47 0.85 9.02 12.87
N ASP A 48 2.17 9.08 13.08
CA ASP A 48 2.89 8.43 14.17
C ASP A 48 3.78 9.43 14.93
N ALA A 49 4.53 8.94 15.92
CA ALA A 49 5.39 9.79 16.75
C ALA A 49 6.56 10.44 15.98
N ASP A 50 6.94 9.86 14.84
CA ASP A 50 8.09 10.26 14.03
C ASP A 50 7.69 11.01 12.75
N GLY A 51 6.42 11.38 12.63
CA GLY A 51 5.85 12.14 11.51
C GLY A 51 4.60 11.52 10.91
N GLU A 52 4.33 11.85 9.66
CA GLU A 52 3.16 11.42 8.91
C GLU A 52 3.57 10.61 7.69
N ARG A 53 2.95 9.45 7.48
CA ARG A 53 3.07 8.67 6.25
C ARG A 53 1.83 8.86 5.40
N TRP A 54 2.05 9.22 4.15
CA TRP A 54 0.99 9.49 3.19
C TRP A 54 1.08 8.43 2.08
N HIS A 55 0.03 7.64 1.95
CA HIS A 55 -0.12 6.68 0.87
C HIS A 55 -1.19 7.21 -0.08
N ARG A 56 -0.79 7.55 -1.30
CA ARG A 56 -1.67 8.11 -2.33
C ARG A 56 -1.74 7.12 -3.49
N ARG A 57 -2.93 6.85 -4.01
CA ARG A 57 -3.12 6.09 -5.26
C ARG A 57 -3.85 6.98 -6.26
N PHE A 58 -3.24 7.22 -7.41
CA PHE A 58 -3.85 7.96 -8.51
C PHE A 58 -4.07 7.03 -9.70
N GLY A 59 -5.32 6.70 -10.02
CA GLY A 59 -5.63 5.76 -11.10
C GLY A 59 -4.91 4.41 -10.95
N GLY A 60 -4.77 3.93 -9.71
CA GLY A 60 -4.06 2.68 -9.39
C GLY A 60 -2.54 2.79 -9.21
N VAL A 61 -1.91 3.92 -9.60
CA VAL A 61 -0.46 4.12 -9.43
C VAL A 61 -0.15 4.49 -7.98
N PRO A 62 0.64 3.69 -7.23
CA PRO A 62 0.97 3.98 -5.84
C PRO A 62 2.07 5.05 -5.73
N MET A 63 1.84 5.99 -4.82
CA MET A 63 2.74 7.09 -4.47
C MET A 63 2.84 7.18 -2.95
N HIS A 64 4.05 7.03 -2.43
CA HIS A 64 4.31 7.07 -0.99
C HIS A 64 5.16 8.29 -0.66
N SER A 65 4.71 9.09 0.31
CA SER A 65 5.54 10.13 0.89
C SER A 65 5.58 10.03 2.41
N ARG A 66 6.68 10.52 2.98
CA ARG A 66 6.85 10.67 4.42
C ARG A 66 7.06 12.14 4.73
N LEU A 67 6.27 12.66 5.65
CA LEU A 67 6.31 14.02 6.11
C LEU A 67 6.74 14.06 7.57
N TRP A 68 7.56 15.02 7.94
CA TRP A 68 7.91 15.26 9.34
C TRP A 68 8.20 16.72 9.56
N ARG A 69 7.93 17.18 10.78
CA ARG A 69 8.24 18.55 11.18
C ARG A 69 9.73 18.67 11.47
N HIS A 70 10.35 19.73 10.97
CA HIS A 70 11.74 20.06 11.26
C HIS A 70 11.85 21.55 11.57
N GLY A 71 11.87 21.89 12.86
CA GLY A 71 11.77 23.27 13.33
C GLY A 71 10.42 23.91 12.93
N ASN A 72 10.50 25.03 12.22
CA ASN A 72 9.34 25.76 11.66
C ASN A 72 9.01 25.37 10.22
N SER A 73 9.69 24.37 9.65
CA SER A 73 9.45 23.88 8.30
C SER A 73 8.92 22.46 8.31
N LEU A 74 8.22 22.09 7.25
CA LEU A 74 7.75 20.72 7.04
C LEU A 74 8.60 20.08 5.94
N ARG A 75 9.15 18.90 6.19
CA ARG A 75 9.90 18.15 5.18
C ARG A 75 9.07 17.01 4.66
N GLU A 76 8.98 16.90 3.33
CA GLU A 76 8.36 15.77 2.64
C GLU A 76 9.42 15.02 1.84
N HIS A 77 9.43 13.70 1.97
CA HIS A 77 10.24 12.81 1.13
C HIS A 77 9.31 12.04 0.20
N LEU A 78 9.46 12.28 -1.10
CA LEU A 78 8.64 11.69 -2.16
C LEU A 78 9.55 11.03 -3.21
N GLY A 79 9.70 9.72 -3.12
CA GLY A 79 10.56 8.95 -4.04
C GLY A 79 12.01 9.41 -3.99
N ALA A 80 12.54 9.89 -5.13
CA ALA A 80 13.90 10.40 -5.24
C ALA A 80 14.03 11.88 -4.84
N VAL A 81 12.93 12.56 -4.52
CA VAL A 81 12.92 14.01 -4.26
C VAL A 81 12.53 14.27 -2.82
N ARG A 82 13.25 15.20 -2.18
CA ARG A 82 12.91 15.73 -0.86
C ARG A 82 12.55 17.20 -1.00
N PHE A 83 11.45 17.59 -0.39
CA PHE A 83 10.98 18.97 -0.34
C PHE A 83 11.00 19.48 1.09
N GLU A 84 11.30 20.75 1.27
CA GLU A 84 11.11 21.51 2.51
C GLU A 84 10.12 22.62 2.22
N PHE A 85 9.00 22.60 2.93
CA PHE A 85 7.89 23.51 2.76
C PHE A 85 7.79 24.48 3.94
N SER A 86 7.47 25.73 3.62
CA SER A 86 6.89 26.67 4.58
C SER A 86 5.37 26.56 4.52
N LEU A 87 4.75 26.48 5.70
CA LEU A 87 3.30 26.41 5.85
C LEU A 87 2.75 27.79 6.17
N GLN A 88 1.68 28.17 5.49
CA GLN A 88 0.87 29.35 5.81
C GLN A 88 -0.58 28.89 5.92
N ALA A 89 -1.18 29.07 7.09
CA ALA A 89 -2.58 28.74 7.31
C ALA A 89 -3.43 30.00 7.17
N ASP A 90 -4.55 29.88 6.47
CA ASP A 90 -5.67 30.81 6.44
C ASP A 90 -6.86 30.17 7.17
N THR A 91 -7.89 30.95 7.48
CA THR A 91 -9.13 30.54 8.18
C THR A 91 -9.77 29.27 7.63
N GLN A 92 -9.61 29.00 6.32
CA GLN A 92 -10.15 27.80 5.69
C GLN A 92 -9.10 26.97 4.95
N SER A 93 -7.88 27.44 4.69
CA SER A 93 -6.97 26.70 3.79
C SER A 93 -5.54 26.67 4.31
N LEU A 94 -4.85 25.56 4.07
CA LEU A 94 -3.43 25.41 4.34
C LEU A 94 -2.65 25.55 3.03
N TYR A 95 -1.77 26.55 2.97
CA TYR A 95 -0.90 26.82 1.83
C TYR A 95 0.50 26.32 2.11
N TRP A 96 1.05 25.61 1.13
CA TRP A 96 2.38 25.03 1.20
C TRP A 96 3.21 25.61 0.07
N GLN A 97 4.34 26.19 0.43
CA GLN A 97 5.29 26.73 -0.52
C GLN A 97 6.63 26.03 -0.38
N ALA A 98 7.13 25.49 -1.50
CA ALA A 98 8.44 24.82 -1.52
C ALA A 98 9.56 25.86 -1.35
N THR A 99 10.36 25.70 -0.31
CA THR A 99 11.50 26.57 0.01
C THR A 99 12.83 25.94 -0.40
N ARG A 100 12.98 24.62 -0.25
CA ARG A 100 14.16 23.86 -0.69
C ARG A 100 13.78 22.51 -1.25
N VAL A 101 14.56 22.06 -2.24
CA VAL A 101 14.36 20.77 -2.90
C VAL A 101 15.71 20.07 -3.10
N TRP A 102 15.73 18.78 -2.81
CA TRP A 102 16.88 17.90 -3.07
C TRP A 102 16.44 16.75 -3.96
N ALA A 103 17.19 16.50 -5.03
CA ALA A 103 17.06 15.30 -5.86
C ALA A 103 18.11 14.26 -5.46
N PHE A 104 17.71 12.99 -5.48
CA PHE A 104 18.53 11.82 -5.12
C PHE A 104 19.17 11.93 -3.74
N GLY A 105 18.56 12.69 -2.83
CA GLY A 105 19.06 12.93 -1.47
C GLY A 105 20.27 13.86 -1.34
N VAL A 106 21.03 14.09 -2.41
CA VAL A 106 22.32 14.82 -2.39
C VAL A 106 22.35 16.06 -3.28
N ILE A 107 21.61 16.06 -4.39
CA ILE A 107 21.65 17.15 -5.37
C ILE A 107 20.68 18.24 -4.92
N ARG A 108 21.20 19.35 -4.39
CA ARG A 108 20.38 20.51 -4.02
C ARG A 108 19.97 21.27 -5.27
N LEU A 109 18.68 21.22 -5.61
CA LEU A 109 18.16 21.92 -6.77
C LEU A 109 17.96 23.42 -6.46
N PRO A 110 18.07 24.31 -7.47
CA PRO A 110 17.85 25.74 -7.25
C PRO A 110 16.43 26.02 -6.74
N ALA A 111 16.31 26.60 -5.54
CA ALA A 111 15.02 26.91 -4.92
C ALA A 111 14.11 27.77 -5.82
N ARG A 112 14.71 28.64 -6.65
CA ARG A 112 14.02 29.45 -7.66
C ARG A 112 13.15 28.63 -8.62
N TRP A 113 13.52 27.37 -8.89
CA TRP A 113 12.74 26.49 -9.76
C TRP A 113 11.41 26.07 -9.16
N PHE A 114 11.28 26.14 -7.85
CA PHE A 114 10.13 25.63 -7.12
C PHE A 114 9.29 26.74 -6.47
N ARG A 115 9.59 28.02 -6.73
CA ARG A 115 8.82 29.16 -6.18
C ARG A 115 7.36 29.17 -6.63
N GLN A 116 7.08 28.55 -7.78
CA GLN A 116 5.74 28.40 -8.34
C GLN A 116 5.16 26.99 -8.08
N VAL A 117 5.73 26.22 -7.15
CA VAL A 117 5.05 25.05 -6.58
C VAL A 117 4.13 25.53 -5.47
N ARG A 118 2.84 25.51 -5.75
CA ARG A 118 1.79 25.91 -4.81
C ARG A 118 0.90 24.71 -4.55
N CYS A 119 0.88 24.26 -3.31
CA CYS A 119 -0.14 23.33 -2.85
C CYS A 119 -1.09 24.07 -1.92
N ARG A 120 -2.38 23.92 -2.18
CA ARG A 120 -3.45 24.40 -1.31
C ARG A 120 -4.27 23.21 -0.86
N GLU A 121 -4.48 23.09 0.43
CA GLU A 121 -5.31 22.06 1.02
C GLU A 121 -6.46 22.71 1.78
N HIS A 122 -7.63 22.09 1.71
CA HIS A 122 -8.83 22.50 2.43
C HIS A 122 -9.52 21.26 2.98
N ALA A 123 -9.88 21.30 4.26
CA ALA A 123 -10.64 20.26 4.91
C ALA A 123 -11.86 20.89 5.58
N ASP A 124 -13.06 20.45 5.19
CA ASP A 124 -14.32 20.89 5.80
C ASP A 124 -15.26 19.70 5.95
N SER A 125 -15.69 19.44 7.18
CA SER A 125 -16.82 18.55 7.52
C SER A 125 -16.82 17.20 6.77
N GLY A 126 -15.68 16.51 6.73
CA GLY A 126 -15.52 15.20 6.08
C GLY A 126 -15.18 15.24 4.59
N ARG A 127 -14.99 16.43 3.99
CA ARG A 127 -14.43 16.60 2.65
C ARG A 127 -13.00 17.10 2.73
N TYR A 128 -12.12 16.50 1.94
CA TYR A 128 -10.73 16.88 1.79
C TYR A 128 -10.46 17.27 0.34
N GLY A 129 -10.12 18.52 0.10
CA GLY A 129 -9.76 19.05 -1.20
C GLY A 129 -8.30 19.44 -1.24
N PHE A 130 -7.61 19.12 -2.33
CA PHE A 130 -6.27 19.64 -2.57
C PHE A 130 -6.12 20.13 -4.00
N LEU A 131 -5.37 21.22 -4.14
CA LEU A 131 -4.97 21.80 -5.41
C LEU A 131 -3.45 21.86 -5.42
N VAL A 132 -2.85 21.19 -6.39
CA VAL A 132 -1.40 21.21 -6.62
C VAL A 132 -1.15 21.84 -7.97
N ASP A 133 -0.42 22.95 -7.99
CA ASP A 133 0.06 23.60 -9.21
C ASP A 133 1.59 23.65 -9.15
N VAL A 134 2.22 23.04 -10.15
CA VAL A 134 3.68 22.94 -10.29
C VAL A 134 4.06 23.59 -11.61
N GLN A 135 4.75 24.71 -11.52
CA GLN A 135 5.36 25.38 -12.67
C GLN A 135 6.86 25.43 -12.46
N LEU A 136 7.59 24.91 -13.44
CA LEU A 136 9.04 24.92 -13.45
C LEU A 136 9.51 26.00 -14.44
N PRO A 137 10.57 26.76 -14.11
CA PRO A 137 11.11 27.75 -15.04
C PRO A 137 11.60 27.04 -16.30
N LEU A 138 11.46 27.70 -17.45
CA LEU A 138 11.78 27.21 -18.80
C LEU A 138 10.86 26.09 -19.32
N ILE A 139 10.23 25.30 -18.45
CA ILE A 139 9.31 24.20 -18.82
C ILE A 139 7.85 24.68 -18.86
N GLY A 140 7.52 25.72 -18.08
CA GLY A 140 6.16 26.24 -17.96
C GLY A 140 5.29 25.38 -17.03
N PRO A 141 3.95 25.40 -17.20
CA PRO A 141 3.04 24.63 -16.36
C PRO A 141 3.35 23.14 -16.52
N SER A 142 3.83 22.50 -15.46
CA SER A 142 4.28 21.10 -15.50
C SER A 142 3.18 20.16 -15.06
N PHE A 143 2.58 20.42 -13.89
CA PHE A 143 1.52 19.61 -13.31
C PHE A 143 0.47 20.49 -12.63
N ALA A 144 -0.79 20.32 -12.98
CA ALA A 144 -1.92 20.87 -12.26
C ALA A 144 -2.83 19.72 -11.82
N THR A 145 -3.23 19.70 -10.56
CA THR A 145 -4.17 18.69 -10.04
C THR A 145 -5.14 19.33 -9.09
N ARG A 146 -6.43 19.08 -9.33
CA ARG A 146 -7.51 19.44 -8.41
C ARG A 146 -8.21 18.17 -8.00
N ALA A 147 -8.24 17.89 -6.71
CA ALA A 147 -8.90 16.73 -6.16
C ALA A 147 -9.97 17.14 -5.16
N GLY A 148 -11.13 16.49 -5.25
CA GLY A 148 -12.17 16.53 -4.23
C GLY A 148 -12.37 15.12 -3.69
N LEU A 149 -12.07 14.94 -2.40
CA LEU A 149 -12.18 13.67 -1.71
C LEU A 149 -13.20 13.77 -0.58
N HIS A 150 -13.88 12.67 -0.31
CA HIS A 150 -14.71 12.49 0.88
C HIS A 150 -14.00 11.51 1.82
N ARG A 151 -14.19 11.69 3.12
CA ARG A 151 -13.70 10.78 4.14
C ARG A 151 -14.40 9.44 3.92
N VAL A 152 -13.61 8.39 3.77
CA VAL A 152 -14.09 7.02 3.78
C VAL A 152 -13.99 6.57 5.22
N ASP A 153 -15.15 6.39 5.86
CA ASP A 153 -15.17 5.79 7.19
C ASP A 153 -14.55 4.39 7.11
N GLN A 154 -13.70 4.06 8.09
CA GLN A 154 -12.85 2.87 8.09
C GLN A 154 -13.58 1.52 8.13
N SER A 155 -14.92 1.51 8.07
CA SER A 155 -15.68 0.27 7.89
C SER A 155 -15.41 -0.41 6.55
N LEU A 156 -14.84 0.32 5.58
CA LEU A 156 -14.36 -0.21 4.29
C LEU A 156 -12.83 -0.09 4.16
N ALA A 157 -12.09 -0.27 5.25
CA ALA A 157 -10.64 -0.43 5.19
C ALA A 157 -10.29 -1.54 4.18
N ALA A 158 -9.26 -1.32 3.36
CA ALA A 158 -8.70 -2.33 2.46
C ALA A 158 -8.68 -3.69 3.19
N PRO A 159 -9.17 -4.76 2.56
CA PRO A 159 -9.47 -5.99 3.26
C PRO A 159 -8.23 -6.41 4.06
N PRO A 160 -8.40 -6.71 5.36
CA PRO A 160 -7.28 -7.20 6.18
C PRO A 160 -6.62 -8.34 5.43
N ALA A 161 -5.28 -8.40 5.47
CA ALA A 161 -4.52 -9.32 4.65
C ALA A 161 -5.05 -10.75 4.86
N THR A 162 -5.73 -11.28 3.85
CA THR A 162 -6.48 -12.52 3.97
C THR A 162 -5.69 -13.63 3.30
N ILE A 163 -5.44 -14.67 4.08
CA ILE A 163 -4.76 -15.88 3.64
C ILE A 163 -5.82 -16.91 3.37
N VAL A 164 -5.97 -17.29 2.10
CA VAL A 164 -6.80 -18.43 1.70
C VAL A 164 -5.93 -19.68 1.73
N PHE A 165 -6.41 -20.72 2.42
CA PHE A 165 -5.67 -21.96 2.62
C PHE A 165 -6.56 -23.19 2.46
N ASP A 166 -5.93 -24.35 2.21
CA ASP A 166 -6.62 -25.63 2.14
C ASP A 166 -6.84 -26.22 3.55
N GLY A 167 -8.10 -26.24 4.00
CA GLY A 167 -8.48 -26.75 5.33
C GLY A 167 -8.32 -28.25 5.53
N VAL A 168 -8.20 -29.04 4.44
CA VAL A 168 -8.00 -30.50 4.51
C VAL A 168 -6.52 -30.90 4.41
N CYS A 169 -5.64 -29.95 4.09
CA CYS A 169 -4.21 -30.18 3.96
C CYS A 169 -3.48 -29.98 5.30
N LEU A 170 -2.82 -31.02 5.80
CA LEU A 170 -2.08 -30.97 7.07
C LEU A 170 -0.91 -29.96 7.05
N LEU A 171 -0.27 -29.78 5.90
CA LEU A 171 0.78 -28.76 5.70
C LEU A 171 0.23 -27.34 5.83
N CYS A 172 -0.91 -27.06 5.18
CA CYS A 172 -1.57 -25.75 5.23
C CYS A 172 -2.08 -25.44 6.64
N ASN A 173 -2.66 -26.43 7.32
CA ASN A 173 -3.09 -26.31 8.71
C ASN A 173 -1.90 -26.06 9.65
N GLY A 174 -0.76 -26.74 9.43
CA GLY A 174 0.48 -26.48 10.14
C GLY A 174 0.97 -25.04 9.98
N TRP A 175 0.89 -24.52 8.76
CA TRP A 175 1.21 -23.13 8.43
C TRP A 175 0.30 -22.12 9.14
N VAL A 176 -1.02 -22.33 9.12
CA VAL A 176 -1.97 -21.44 9.82
C VAL A 176 -1.70 -21.46 11.33
N LYS A 177 -1.47 -22.64 11.93
CA LYS A 177 -1.11 -22.75 13.36
C LYS A 177 0.19 -22.00 13.69
N PHE A 178 1.20 -22.12 12.82
CA PHE A 178 2.45 -21.37 12.97
C PHE A 178 2.20 -19.85 12.96
N LEU A 179 1.40 -19.37 12.00
CA LEU A 179 1.06 -17.95 11.86
C LEU A 179 0.22 -17.44 13.04
N LEU A 180 -0.75 -18.23 13.54
CA LEU A 180 -1.53 -17.87 14.72
C LEU A 180 -0.66 -17.70 15.97
N ARG A 181 0.44 -18.47 16.11
CA ARG A 181 1.38 -18.34 17.23
C ARG A 181 2.32 -17.14 17.09
N HIS A 182 2.77 -16.82 15.88
CA HIS A 182 3.79 -15.80 15.64
C HIS A 182 3.22 -14.42 15.30
N ASP A 183 2.02 -14.35 14.71
CA ASP A 183 1.32 -13.10 14.42
C ASP A 183 0.58 -12.57 15.65
N ARG A 184 1.37 -12.06 16.60
CA ARG A 184 0.87 -11.39 17.82
C ARG A 184 0.15 -10.07 17.55
N ARG A 185 0.25 -9.53 16.33
CA ARG A 185 -0.33 -8.24 15.94
C ARG A 185 -1.67 -8.40 15.21
N GLY A 186 -2.14 -9.63 14.99
CA GLY A 186 -3.43 -9.89 14.34
C GLY A 186 -3.51 -9.32 12.92
N ARG A 187 -2.41 -9.33 12.17
CA ARG A 187 -2.33 -8.72 10.83
C ARG A 187 -3.03 -9.55 9.76
N TYR A 188 -3.07 -10.86 9.95
CA TYR A 188 -3.62 -11.80 8.97
C TYR A 188 -4.97 -12.36 9.41
N ARG A 189 -5.92 -12.36 8.47
CA ARG A 189 -7.15 -13.15 8.54
C ARG A 189 -7.03 -14.40 7.68
N PHE A 190 -7.82 -15.42 8.01
CA PHE A 190 -7.75 -16.72 7.36
C PHE A 190 -9.12 -17.06 6.77
N ALA A 191 -9.13 -17.61 5.55
CA ALA A 191 -10.33 -18.13 4.91
C ALA A 191 -10.02 -19.55 4.41
N ALA A 192 -10.90 -20.50 4.73
CA ALA A 192 -10.74 -21.84 4.18
C ALA A 192 -11.20 -21.82 2.72
N MET A 193 -10.46 -22.43 1.81
CA MET A 193 -10.87 -22.50 0.40
C MET A 193 -12.20 -23.25 0.21
N GLN A 194 -12.57 -24.13 1.16
CA GLN A 194 -13.85 -24.82 1.21
C GLN A 194 -15.01 -23.92 1.70
N GLY A 195 -14.70 -22.80 2.37
CA GLY A 195 -15.66 -21.84 2.90
C GLY A 195 -16.16 -20.85 1.84
N GLN A 196 -17.26 -20.16 2.15
CA GLN A 196 -17.88 -19.21 1.22
C GLN A 196 -16.95 -18.01 0.94
N ALA A 197 -16.28 -17.51 1.98
CA ALA A 197 -15.35 -16.39 1.85
C ALA A 197 -14.11 -16.77 1.03
N GLY A 198 -13.54 -17.97 1.24
CA GLY A 198 -12.38 -18.45 0.50
C GLY A 198 -12.66 -18.68 -0.98
N ARG A 199 -13.79 -19.33 -1.33
CA ARG A 199 -14.19 -19.54 -2.74
C ARG A 199 -14.40 -18.21 -3.48
N ALA A 200 -15.06 -17.24 -2.85
CA ALA A 200 -15.27 -15.93 -3.45
C ALA A 200 -13.95 -15.21 -3.77
N LEU A 201 -12.97 -15.26 -2.86
CA LEU A 201 -11.66 -14.64 -3.07
C LEU A 201 -10.86 -15.32 -4.19
N LEU A 202 -10.91 -16.65 -4.30
CA LEU A 202 -10.24 -17.37 -5.39
C LEU A 202 -10.85 -17.01 -6.75
N GLN A 203 -12.17 -16.99 -6.85
CA GLN A 203 -12.89 -16.62 -8.08
C GLN A 203 -12.62 -15.17 -8.51
N GLN A 204 -12.60 -14.22 -7.57
CA GLN A 204 -12.28 -12.81 -7.85
C GLN A 204 -10.88 -12.62 -8.43
N HIS A 205 -9.96 -13.53 -8.14
CA HIS A 205 -8.59 -13.50 -8.62
C HIS A 205 -8.30 -14.49 -9.75
N ALA A 206 -9.37 -15.03 -10.38
CA ALA A 206 -9.29 -15.99 -11.48
C ALA A 206 -8.45 -17.25 -11.15
N LEU A 207 -8.46 -17.67 -9.89
CA LEU A 207 -7.85 -18.91 -9.41
C LEU A 207 -8.91 -19.98 -9.27
N ASP A 208 -8.58 -21.21 -9.66
CA ASP A 208 -9.47 -22.35 -9.56
C ASP A 208 -9.65 -22.74 -8.07
N PRO A 209 -10.87 -22.68 -7.52
CA PRO A 209 -11.15 -23.08 -6.13
C PRO A 209 -10.88 -24.56 -5.86
N ASP A 210 -10.81 -25.38 -6.89
CA ASP A 210 -10.60 -26.82 -6.78
C ASP A 210 -9.14 -27.21 -7.13
N ASP A 211 -8.28 -26.23 -7.49
CA ASP A 211 -6.84 -26.46 -7.65
C ASP A 211 -6.16 -26.52 -6.26
N PRO A 212 -5.54 -27.67 -5.90
CA PRO A 212 -4.87 -27.83 -4.63
C PRO A 212 -3.69 -26.85 -4.44
N VAL A 213 -3.10 -26.25 -5.46
CA VAL A 213 -1.84 -25.48 -5.33
C VAL A 213 -2.02 -24.12 -4.60
N SER A 214 -3.26 -23.67 -4.37
CA SER A 214 -3.60 -22.29 -4.02
C SER A 214 -3.39 -21.90 -2.55
N PHE A 215 -2.14 -21.69 -2.11
CA PHE A 215 -1.89 -20.79 -0.97
C PHE A 215 -1.92 -19.35 -1.48
N LEU A 216 -3.02 -18.64 -1.23
CA LEU A 216 -3.26 -17.29 -1.73
C LEU A 216 -3.20 -16.28 -0.59
N LEU A 217 -2.40 -15.23 -0.77
CA LEU A 217 -2.42 -14.04 0.06
C LEU A 217 -3.03 -12.90 -0.73
N VAL A 218 -4.14 -12.35 -0.23
CA VAL A 218 -4.74 -11.11 -0.73
C VAL A 218 -4.42 -9.99 0.26
N ASP A 219 -3.71 -8.96 -0.20
CA ASP A 219 -3.43 -7.75 0.58
C ASP A 219 -3.72 -6.48 -0.23
N ALA A 220 -3.54 -5.30 0.36
CA ALA A 220 -3.76 -4.01 -0.31
C ALA A 220 -2.90 -3.79 -1.58
N THR A 221 -1.86 -4.59 -1.79
CA THR A 221 -0.94 -4.52 -2.93
C THR A 221 -1.25 -5.51 -4.04
N GLY A 222 -2.13 -6.49 -3.80
CA GLY A 222 -2.60 -7.45 -4.79
C GLY A 222 -2.74 -8.87 -4.24
N ALA A 223 -3.02 -9.80 -5.15
CA ALA A 223 -3.03 -11.23 -4.89
C ALA A 223 -1.64 -11.85 -5.18
N TRP A 224 -1.18 -12.70 -4.27
CA TRP A 224 0.11 -13.39 -4.35
C TRP A 224 -0.13 -14.88 -4.09
N THR A 225 0.51 -15.75 -4.86
CA THR A 225 0.43 -17.20 -4.70
C THR A 225 1.78 -17.80 -4.31
N ASP A 226 1.77 -19.07 -3.90
CA ASP A 226 2.95 -19.92 -3.75
C ASP A 226 4.02 -19.30 -2.81
N SER A 227 5.30 -19.51 -3.13
CA SER A 227 6.40 -18.89 -2.39
C SER A 227 6.36 -17.37 -2.34
N ASP A 228 5.77 -16.68 -3.33
CA ASP A 228 5.65 -15.22 -3.28
C ASP A 228 4.71 -14.79 -2.13
N ALA A 229 3.62 -15.53 -1.91
CA ALA A 229 2.75 -15.35 -0.75
C ALA A 229 3.50 -15.66 0.55
N ILE A 230 4.17 -16.81 0.65
CA ILE A 230 4.89 -17.26 1.85
C ILE A 230 5.95 -16.24 2.28
N VAL A 231 6.81 -15.82 1.36
CA VAL A 231 7.89 -14.86 1.67
C VAL A 231 7.30 -13.52 2.11
N ARG A 232 6.17 -13.10 1.52
CA ARG A 232 5.49 -11.85 1.88
C ARG A 232 4.83 -11.92 3.26
N VAL A 233 4.22 -13.06 3.61
CA VAL A 233 3.69 -13.32 4.95
C VAL A 233 4.82 -13.28 5.98
N LEU A 234 5.92 -14.01 5.76
CA LEU A 234 7.05 -14.05 6.68
C LEU A 234 7.72 -12.68 6.84
N ALA A 235 7.96 -11.94 5.74
CA ALA A 235 8.48 -10.58 5.82
C ALA A 235 7.53 -9.63 6.58
N GLY A 236 6.22 -9.88 6.51
CA GLY A 236 5.19 -9.14 7.23
C GLY A 236 5.09 -9.46 8.73
N LEU A 237 5.58 -10.62 9.19
CA LEU A 237 5.67 -10.91 10.64
C LEU A 237 6.67 -9.99 11.36
N GLY A 238 7.69 -9.49 10.64
CA GLY A 238 8.69 -8.56 11.19
C GLY A 238 9.80 -9.25 12.00
N GLY A 239 10.70 -8.47 12.61
CA GLY A 239 11.82 -9.00 13.39
C GLY A 239 12.79 -9.84 12.56
N LEU A 240 13.26 -10.98 13.10
CA LEU A 240 14.15 -11.91 12.39
C LEU A 240 13.53 -12.46 11.10
N TRP A 241 12.20 -12.49 10.99
CA TRP A 241 11.51 -12.97 9.77
C TRP A 241 11.66 -12.03 8.58
N ARG A 242 12.08 -10.77 8.78
CA ARG A 242 12.48 -9.89 7.67
C ARG A 242 13.71 -10.42 6.93
N LEU A 243 14.57 -11.20 7.58
CA LEU A 243 15.73 -11.81 6.93
C LEU A 243 15.32 -12.87 5.90
N VAL A 244 14.13 -13.47 6.04
CA VAL A 244 13.55 -14.37 5.03
C VAL A 244 13.29 -13.63 3.71
N ALA A 245 13.11 -12.30 3.73
CA ALA A 245 13.02 -11.53 2.48
C ALA A 245 14.30 -11.62 1.63
N VAL A 246 15.45 -11.99 2.21
CA VAL A 246 16.68 -12.28 1.47
C VAL A 246 16.53 -13.52 0.59
N LEU A 247 15.63 -14.47 0.92
CA LEU A 247 15.29 -15.59 0.03
C LEU A 247 14.65 -15.13 -1.29
N ARG A 248 14.21 -13.88 -1.43
CA ARG A 248 13.82 -13.30 -2.74
C ARG A 248 15.00 -13.16 -3.71
N LEU A 249 16.24 -13.21 -3.20
CA LEU A 249 17.43 -13.23 -4.02
C LEU A 249 17.61 -14.57 -4.75
N ILE A 250 16.93 -15.64 -4.29
CA ILE A 250 16.91 -16.93 -4.96
C ILE A 250 16.09 -16.80 -6.26
N PRO A 251 16.61 -17.25 -7.42
CA PRO A 251 15.90 -17.16 -8.68
C PRO A 251 14.53 -17.84 -8.62
N ARG A 252 13.50 -17.16 -9.14
CA ARG A 252 12.11 -17.65 -9.20
C ARG A 252 12.01 -19.09 -9.72
N ARG A 253 12.82 -19.45 -10.73
CA ARG A 253 12.82 -20.81 -11.32
C ARG A 253 13.12 -21.92 -10.31
N VAL A 254 14.07 -21.72 -9.40
CA VAL A 254 14.44 -22.74 -8.40
C VAL A 254 13.33 -22.88 -7.36
N ARG A 255 12.77 -21.75 -6.96
CA ARG A 255 11.69 -21.66 -5.98
C ARG A 255 10.39 -22.28 -6.48
N ASP A 256 10.02 -21.98 -7.73
CA ASP A 256 8.82 -22.53 -8.38
C ASP A 256 8.93 -24.04 -8.66
N ILE A 257 10.16 -24.58 -8.78
CA ILE A 257 10.39 -26.03 -8.89
C ILE A 257 10.17 -26.71 -7.53
N GLY A 258 10.73 -26.13 -6.46
CA GLY A 258 10.53 -26.61 -5.10
C GLY A 258 9.06 -26.59 -4.70
N ASP A 259 8.36 -25.49 -4.97
CA ASP A 259 6.93 -25.35 -4.70
C ASP A 259 6.11 -26.39 -5.47
N ARG A 260 6.38 -26.60 -6.76
CA ARG A 260 5.66 -27.61 -7.56
C ARG A 260 5.92 -29.04 -7.08
N LEU A 261 7.13 -29.35 -6.62
CA LEU A 261 7.49 -30.66 -6.04
C LEU A 261 6.76 -30.89 -4.72
N ILE A 262 6.76 -29.91 -3.83
CA ILE A 262 6.06 -29.97 -2.55
C ILE A 262 4.55 -30.06 -2.80
N ALA A 263 3.98 -29.21 -3.66
CA ALA A 263 2.55 -29.20 -3.96
C ALA A 263 2.07 -30.54 -4.54
N ARG A 264 2.83 -31.14 -5.47
CA ARG A 264 2.52 -32.46 -6.07
C ARG A 264 2.60 -33.61 -5.07
N ASN A 265 3.54 -33.53 -4.12
CA ASN A 265 3.76 -34.62 -3.16
C ASN A 265 3.15 -34.37 -1.79
N ARG A 266 2.52 -33.21 -1.52
CA ARG A 266 2.10 -32.82 -0.15
C ARG A 266 1.15 -33.79 0.51
N TYR A 267 0.18 -34.35 -0.22
CA TYR A 267 -0.74 -35.33 0.35
C TYR A 267 -0.06 -36.68 0.59
N ARG A 268 0.97 -36.99 -0.22
CA ARG A 268 1.79 -38.21 -0.07
C ARG A 268 2.83 -38.09 1.04
N TRP A 269 3.29 -36.88 1.34
CA TRP A 269 4.33 -36.60 2.33
C TRP A 269 3.78 -36.17 3.69
N PHE A 270 2.68 -35.43 3.70
CA PHE A 270 2.10 -34.84 4.92
C PHE A 270 0.70 -35.34 5.24
N GLY A 271 0.03 -36.06 4.33
CA GLY A 271 -1.30 -36.61 4.54
C GLY A 271 -2.45 -35.61 4.34
N ARG A 272 -3.68 -36.10 4.55
CA ARG A 272 -4.94 -35.33 4.56
C ARG A 272 -5.60 -35.47 5.93
N SER A 273 -6.34 -34.44 6.33
CA SER A 273 -7.22 -34.49 7.49
C SER A 273 -8.65 -34.67 7.01
N ASP A 274 -9.37 -35.66 7.56
CA ASP A 274 -10.80 -35.88 7.29
C ASP A 274 -11.70 -34.83 7.95
N GLN A 275 -11.12 -34.00 8.82
CA GLN A 275 -11.82 -32.92 9.52
C GLN A 275 -11.15 -31.57 9.22
N CYS A 276 -11.98 -30.56 8.95
CA CYS A 276 -11.55 -29.18 8.80
C CYS A 276 -11.02 -28.64 10.14
N MET A 277 -9.96 -27.84 10.11
CA MET A 277 -9.40 -27.24 11.33
C MET A 277 -10.45 -26.33 12.00
N VAL A 278 -10.92 -26.71 13.18
CA VAL A 278 -11.84 -25.89 13.98
C VAL A 278 -11.01 -24.91 14.83
N PRO A 279 -11.10 -23.59 14.59
CA PRO A 279 -10.40 -22.60 15.39
C PRO A 279 -11.02 -22.47 16.79
N THR A 280 -10.19 -22.15 17.78
CA THR A 280 -10.66 -21.84 19.15
C THR A 280 -11.53 -20.57 19.16
N PRO A 281 -12.40 -20.35 20.18
CA PRO A 281 -13.29 -19.19 20.23
C PRO A 281 -12.57 -17.84 20.08
N ALA A 282 -11.38 -17.69 20.69
CA ALA A 282 -10.54 -16.49 20.56
C ALA A 282 -9.89 -16.33 19.17
N GLN A 283 -9.83 -17.41 18.38
CA GLN A 283 -9.28 -17.39 17.02
C GLN A 283 -10.37 -17.17 15.97
N ARG A 284 -11.65 -17.45 16.26
CA ARG A 284 -12.78 -17.27 15.32
C ARG A 284 -12.85 -15.86 14.73
N GLU A 285 -12.51 -14.84 15.50
CA GLU A 285 -12.48 -13.44 15.00
C GLU A 285 -11.47 -13.21 13.86
N ARG A 286 -10.51 -14.12 13.69
CA ARG A 286 -9.51 -14.09 12.62
C ARG A 286 -9.90 -14.95 11.41
N PHE A 287 -10.92 -15.79 11.52
CA PHE A 287 -11.43 -16.59 10.41
C PHE A 287 -12.64 -15.89 9.80
N LEU A 288 -12.78 -15.97 8.49
CA LEU A 288 -13.92 -15.37 7.77
C LEU A 288 -15.12 -16.31 7.65
N ASP A 289 -14.98 -17.54 8.12
CA ASP A 289 -15.98 -18.62 8.11
C ASP A 289 -16.10 -19.24 9.53
#